data_AF-A0A7V2V6L0-F1
#
_entry.id   AF-A0A7V2V6L0-F1
#
_cell.length_a   1.000
_cell.length_b   1.000
_cell.length_c   1.000
_cell.angle_alpha   90.00
_cell.angle_beta   90.00
_cell.angle_gamma   90.00
#
_symmetry.space_group_name_H-M   'P 1'
#
loop_
_entity.id
_entity.type
_entity.pdbx_description
1 polymer ?
#
loop_
_entity_poly.entity_id
_entity_poly.type
_entity_poly.pdbx_seq_one_letter_code
_entity_poly.pdbx_strand_id
1 'polypeptide(L)'
;MKFILARKIGMTTLFEEDGKALNGTLLEVGKNVVLGMRVAQKDGYSAAILGFLKKNKEADPKKRKNFISVKEFALKKLEEESQFQVGQELSVEQFQVGD
;
A
#
# COMPACT_ATOMS: atom_id res chain seq x y z
N MET A 1 9.72 -6.10 2.64
CA MET A 1 9.14 -5.94 1.29
C MET A 1 8.25 -4.71 1.33
N LYS A 2 8.31 -3.80 0.35
CA LYS A 2 7.51 -2.55 0.37
C LYS A 2 6.21 -2.74 -0.40
N PHE A 3 5.08 -2.30 0.15
CA PHE A 3 3.77 -2.37 -0.52
C PHE A 3 2.86 -1.23 -0.07
N ILE A 4 1.98 -0.80 -0.96
CA ILE A 4 0.88 0.15 -0.69
C ILE A 4 -0.31 -0.20 -1.58
N LEU A 5 -1.50 0.29 -1.22
CA LEU A 5 -2.62 0.35 -2.14
C LEU A 5 -2.66 1.72 -2.83
N ALA A 6 -2.82 1.66 -4.14
CA ALA A 6 -3.02 2.82 -4.98
C ALA A 6 -4.15 2.55 -5.97
N ARG A 7 -4.82 3.61 -6.41
CA ARG A 7 -5.85 3.53 -7.44
C ARG A 7 -5.24 3.93 -8.79
N LYS A 8 -5.40 3.08 -9.81
CA LYS A 8 -5.03 3.44 -11.18
C LYS A 8 -5.94 4.57 -11.67
N ILE A 9 -5.36 5.73 -11.99
CA ILE A 9 -6.07 6.87 -12.61
C ILE A 9 -6.07 6.69 -14.13
N GLY A 10 -4.93 6.33 -14.71
CA GLY A 10 -4.80 6.26 -16.16
C GLY A 10 -3.39 5.91 -16.60
N MET A 11 -3.13 6.08 -17.89
CA MET A 11 -1.83 5.88 -18.52
C MET A 11 -1.49 7.15 -19.29
N THR A 12 -0.20 7.48 -19.31
CA THR A 12 0.32 8.65 -20.00
C THR A 12 1.66 8.31 -20.64
N THR A 13 2.09 9.15 -21.57
CA THR A 13 3.39 9.05 -22.23
C THR A 13 4.14 10.35 -21.97
N LEU A 14 5.30 10.24 -21.32
CA LEU A 14 6.24 11.33 -21.11
C LEU A 14 7.23 11.34 -22.28
N PHE A 15 7.40 12.50 -22.91
CA PHE A 15 8.37 12.67 -23.99
C PHE A 15 9.56 13.43 -23.44
N GLU A 16 10.74 12.83 -23.52
CA GLU A 16 12.01 13.46 -23.14
C GLU A 16 12.53 14.36 -24.27
N GLU A 17 13.44 15.28 -23.94
CA GLU A 17 14.01 16.23 -24.91
C GLU A 17 14.77 15.53 -26.06
N ASP A 18 15.35 14.35 -25.81
CA ASP A 18 15.98 13.50 -26.83
C ASP A 18 14.97 12.76 -27.75
N GLY A 19 13.66 13.03 -27.61
CA GLY A 19 12.60 12.41 -28.43
C GLY A 19 12.20 11.00 -27.99
N LYS A 20 12.69 10.51 -26.85
CA LYS A 20 12.28 9.22 -26.28
C LYS A 20 10.91 9.31 -25.64
N ALA A 21 10.10 8.26 -25.82
CA ALA A 21 8.77 8.13 -25.24
C ALA A 21 8.79 7.14 -24.06
N LEU A 22 8.49 7.64 -22.87
CA LEU A 22 8.38 6.87 -21.63
C LEU A 22 6.90 6.65 -21.29
N ASN A 23 6.44 5.41 -21.38
CA ASN A 23 5.06 5.06 -21.03
C ASN A 23 4.94 4.80 -19.53
N GLY A 24 4.04 5.55 -18.88
CA GLY A 24 3.83 5.49 -17.43
C GLY A 24 2.37 5.23 -17.08
N THR A 25 2.15 4.53 -15.95
CA THR A 25 0.83 4.42 -15.33
C THR A 25 0.73 5.43 -14.19
N LEU A 26 -0.32 6.25 -14.21
CA LEU A 26 -0.59 7.20 -13.15
C LEU A 26 -1.39 6.52 -12.03
N LEU A 27 -0.81 6.52 -10.83
CA LEU A 27 -1.38 5.90 -9.63
C LEU A 27 -1.69 6.98 -8.58
N GLU A 28 -2.93 7.01 -8.10
CA GLU A 28 -3.34 7.82 -6.96
C GLU A 28 -3.03 7.07 -5.66
N VAL A 29 -2.17 7.65 -4.84
CA VAL A 29 -1.92 7.15 -3.49
C VAL A 29 -2.75 7.97 -2.51
N GLY A 30 -3.74 7.31 -1.93
CA GLY A 30 -4.52 7.80 -0.79
C GLY A 30 -3.87 7.41 0.54
N LYS A 31 -4.62 7.54 1.63
CA LYS A 31 -4.18 7.17 2.97
C LYS A 31 -4.23 5.64 3.12
N ASN A 32 -3.07 5.03 3.38
CA ASN A 32 -2.92 3.59 3.58
C ASN A 32 -2.62 3.31 5.05
N VAL A 33 -3.47 2.52 5.71
CA VAL A 33 -3.32 2.24 7.15
C VAL A 33 -3.28 0.73 7.37
N VAL A 34 -2.34 0.26 8.19
CA VAL A 34 -2.29 -1.13 8.64
C VAL A 34 -3.43 -1.38 9.62
N LEU A 35 -4.37 -2.25 9.26
CA LEU A 35 -5.56 -2.58 10.07
C LEU A 35 -5.33 -3.78 10.99
N GLY A 36 -4.32 -4.58 10.71
CA GLY A 36 -4.07 -5.84 11.40
C GLY A 36 -3.00 -6.66 10.69
N MET A 37 -2.62 -7.75 11.34
CA MET A 37 -1.71 -8.75 10.78
C MET A 37 -2.27 -10.15 11.01
N ARG A 38 -2.00 -11.03 10.05
CA ARG A 38 -2.12 -12.48 10.18
C ARG A 38 -0.76 -13.00 10.59
N VAL A 39 -0.75 -13.87 11.59
CA VAL A 39 0.49 -14.43 12.15
C VAL A 39 0.51 -15.93 11.89
N ALA A 40 1.67 -16.45 11.50
CA ALA A 40 1.80 -17.86 11.11
C ALA A 40 1.29 -18.83 12.20
N GLN A 41 1.54 -18.52 13.47
CA GLN A 41 1.17 -19.37 14.61
C GLN A 41 -0.35 -19.51 14.79
N LYS A 42 -1.14 -18.50 14.42
CA LYS A 42 -2.59 -18.46 14.65
C LYS A 42 -3.39 -18.72 13.36
N ASP A 43 -2.93 -18.15 12.25
CA ASP A 43 -3.65 -18.13 10.98
C ASP A 43 -3.05 -19.08 9.93
N GLY A 44 -1.89 -19.69 10.19
CA GLY A 44 -1.21 -20.60 9.26
C GLY A 44 -0.42 -19.90 8.15
N TYR A 45 -0.42 -18.57 8.11
CA TYR A 45 0.35 -17.74 7.20
C TYR A 45 0.58 -16.34 7.77
N SER A 46 1.57 -15.63 7.23
CA SER A 46 1.91 -14.26 7.61
C SER A 46 1.42 -13.27 6.56
N ALA A 47 0.63 -12.27 6.95
CA ALA A 47 0.15 -11.24 6.04
C ALA A 47 -0.18 -9.92 6.75
N ALA A 48 0.11 -8.80 6.11
CA ALA A 48 -0.32 -7.48 6.57
C ALA A 48 -1.67 -7.11 5.93
N ILE A 49 -2.62 -6.68 6.75
CA ILE A 49 -3.94 -6.22 6.29
C ILE A 49 -3.88 -4.71 6.14
N LEU A 50 -3.99 -4.21 4.90
CA LEU A 50 -3.90 -2.80 4.58
C LEU A 50 -5.28 -2.25 4.17
N GLY A 51 -5.64 -1.10 4.73
CA GLY A 51 -6.84 -0.35 4.41
C GLY A 51 -6.52 0.91 3.60
N PHE A 52 -7.27 1.16 2.54
CA PHE A 52 -7.16 2.33 1.68
C PHE A 52 -8.30 3.33 1.93
N LEU A 53 -7.94 4.61 2.07
CA LEU A 53 -8.84 5.75 2.22
C LEU A 53 -8.46 6.87 1.24
N LYS A 54 -9.42 7.73 0.91
CA LYS A 54 -9.10 9.01 0.26
C LYS A 54 -8.25 9.86 1.22
N LYS A 55 -7.28 10.58 0.67
CA LYS A 55 -6.26 11.35 1.41
C LYS A 55 -6.81 12.25 2.53
N ASN A 56 -8.01 12.79 2.37
CA ASN A 56 -8.63 13.72 3.32
C ASN A 56 -9.64 13.07 4.30
N LYS A 57 -9.65 11.73 4.41
CA LYS A 57 -10.54 11.02 5.35
C LYS A 57 -9.74 10.33 6.44
N GLU A 58 -10.10 10.62 7.69
CA GLU A 58 -9.69 9.82 8.83
C GLU A 58 -10.70 8.70 9.06
N ALA A 59 -10.19 7.50 9.36
CA ALA A 59 -11.03 6.40 9.77
C ALA A 59 -10.37 5.65 10.92
N ASP A 60 -11.20 5.23 11.87
CA ASP A 60 -10.77 4.37 12.95
C ASP A 60 -10.30 3.00 12.39
N PRO A 61 -9.05 2.59 12.64
CA PRO A 61 -8.51 1.34 12.10
C PRO A 61 -9.27 0.10 12.58
N LYS A 62 -10.04 0.18 13.68
CA LYS A 62 -10.89 -0.92 14.17
C LYS A 62 -12.19 -1.06 13.35
N LYS A 63 -12.60 -0.03 12.61
CA LYS A 63 -13.83 -0.03 11.79
C LYS A 63 -13.51 -0.24 10.31
N ARG A 64 -13.27 -1.49 9.93
CA ARG A 64 -12.94 -1.88 8.54
C ARG A 64 -13.94 -1.41 7.47
N LYS A 65 -15.21 -1.21 7.84
CA LYS A 65 -16.28 -0.72 6.92
C LYS A 65 -16.05 0.70 6.39
N ASN A 66 -15.18 1.48 7.03
CA ASN A 66 -14.92 2.86 6.64
C ASN A 66 -13.87 2.98 5.52
N PHE A 67 -13.19 1.87 5.19
CA PHE A 67 -12.14 1.82 4.17
C PHE A 67 -12.76 1.53 2.80
N ILE A 68 -12.26 2.23 1.78
CA ILE A 68 -12.71 2.08 0.39
C ILE A 68 -12.30 0.71 -0.15
N SER A 69 -11.13 0.23 0.26
CA SER A 69 -10.63 -1.10 -0.06
C SER A 69 -9.77 -1.61 1.08
N VAL A 70 -9.86 -2.91 1.31
CA VAL A 70 -9.02 -3.62 2.27
C VAL A 70 -8.41 -4.80 1.53
N LYS A 71 -7.09 -4.95 1.60
CA LYS A 71 -6.37 -6.07 0.98
C LYS A 71 -5.33 -6.63 1.93
N GLU A 72 -5.04 -7.91 1.75
CA GLU A 72 -4.01 -8.63 2.48
C GLU A 72 -2.77 -8.77 1.59
N PHE A 73 -1.61 -8.44 2.15
CA PHE A 73 -0.31 -8.59 1.51
C PHE A 73 0.47 -9.67 2.23
N ALA A 74 0.80 -10.75 1.52
CA ALA A 74 1.57 -11.85 2.09
C ALA A 74 2.97 -11.38 2.49
N LEU A 75 3.35 -11.66 3.73
CA LEU A 75 4.69 -11.44 4.25
C LEU A 75 5.46 -12.75 4.07
N LYS A 76 6.61 -12.68 3.40
CA LYS A 76 7.39 -13.89 3.06
C LYS A 76 8.32 -14.29 4.21
N LYS A 77 8.72 -13.35 5.06
CA LYS A 77 9.61 -13.59 6.20
C LYS A 77 8.89 -13.27 7.51
N LEU A 78 9.12 -14.12 8.51
CA LEU A 78 8.59 -13.94 9.87
C LEU A 78 9.08 -12.64 10.52
N GLU A 79 10.30 -12.21 10.16
CA GLU A 79 10.93 -10.97 10.65
C GLU A 79 10.15 -9.71 10.24
N GLU A 80 9.40 -9.78 9.14
CA GLU A 80 8.58 -8.67 8.63
C GLU A 80 7.32 -8.47 9.48
N GLU A 81 6.90 -9.46 10.27
CA GLU A 81 5.75 -9.33 11.17
C GLU A 81 5.99 -8.30 12.27
N SER A 82 7.25 -8.08 12.68
CA SER A 82 7.60 -7.08 13.70
C SER A 82 7.74 -5.66 13.14
N GLN A 83 7.76 -5.52 11.81
CA GLN A 83 8.00 -4.24 11.14
C GLN A 83 6.72 -3.42 10.91
N PHE A 84 5.55 -4.04 11.05
CA PHE A 84 4.26 -3.38 10.84
C PHE A 84 3.46 -3.31 12.13
N GLN A 85 3.02 -2.11 12.48
CA GLN A 85 2.15 -1.89 13.64
C GLN A 85 0.74 -1.53 13.20
N VAL A 86 -0.27 -2.01 13.95
CA VAL A 86 -1.67 -1.65 13.70
C VAL A 86 -1.84 -0.15 13.92
N GLY A 87 -2.42 0.54 12.93
CA GLY A 87 -2.57 1.99 12.92
C GLY A 87 -1.43 2.74 12.22
N GLN A 88 -0.34 2.05 11.84
CA GLN A 88 0.74 2.65 11.06
C GLN A 88 0.24 3.08 9.67
N GLU A 89 0.64 4.28 9.26
CA GLU A 89 0.38 4.80 7.93
C GLU A 89 1.55 4.46 6.99
N LEU A 90 1.25 3.99 5.78
CA LEU A 90 2.24 3.72 4.73
C LEU A 90 2.13 4.77 3.63
N SER A 91 3.22 5.48 3.37
CA SER A 91 3.30 6.56 2.38
C SER A 91 4.06 6.14 1.13
N VAL A 92 3.84 6.86 0.02
CA VAL A 92 4.59 6.66 -1.22
C VAL A 92 6.09 6.92 -1.05
N GLU A 93 6.47 7.71 -0.05
CA GLU A 93 7.86 8.07 0.29
C GLU A 93 8.74 6.87 0.66
N GLN A 94 8.14 5.71 0.95
CA GLN A 94 8.90 4.48 1.17
C GLN A 94 9.54 3.96 -0.13
N PHE A 95 9.06 4.36 -1.30
CA PHE A 95 9.58 3.97 -2.61
C PHE A 95 10.55 5.03 -3.14
N GLN A 96 11.60 4.57 -3.81
CA GLN A 96 12.57 5.40 -4.51
C GLN A 96 12.46 5.18 -6.02
N VAL A 97 12.86 6.19 -6.79
CA VAL A 97 12.91 6.06 -8.25
C VAL A 97 13.92 4.99 -8.61
N GLY A 98 13.46 3.91 -9.26
CA GLY A 98 14.28 2.75 -9.60
C GLY A 98 14.07 1.51 -8.72
N ASP A 99 13.24 1.59 -7.67
CA ASP A 99 12.72 0.41 -6.94
C ASP A 99 11.82 -0.49 -7.83
#